data_AF-A0A520YJ55-F1
#
_entry.id   AF-A0A520YJ55-F1
#
_cell.length_a   1.000
_cell.length_b   1.000
_cell.length_c   1.000
_cell.angle_alpha   90.00
_cell.angle_beta   90.00
_cell.angle_gamma   90.00
#
_symmetry.space_group_name_H-M   'P 1'
#
loop_
_entity.id
_entity.type
_entity.pdbx_description
1 polymer ?
#
loop_
_entity_poly.entity_id
_entity_poly.type
_entity_poly.pdbx_seq_one_letter_code
_entity_poly.pdbx_strand_id
1 'polypeptide(L)' 'MAQRFVVVSDNGESWVLGGDPDEGKFTSGKEDQHALPELLEAGWSSKSITAGSGTKDDSSYWLVLLEK' A
#
# COMPACT_ATOMS: atom_id res chain seq x y z
N MET A 1 8.74 15.56 3.73
CA MET A 1 8.86 14.32 2.96
C MET A 1 7.86 13.36 3.55
N ALA A 2 6.81 13.04 2.80
CA ALA A 2 5.76 12.14 3.25
C ALA A 2 6.04 10.75 2.68
N GLN A 3 5.87 9.70 3.50
CA GLN A 3 6.08 8.32 3.09
C GLN A 3 4.83 7.51 3.42
N ARG A 4 4.47 6.60 2.52
CA ARG A 4 3.34 5.68 2.69
C ARG A 4 3.73 4.30 2.26
N PHE A 5 3.27 3.30 3.00
CA PHE A 5 3.38 1.92 2.61
C PHE A 5 2.07 1.49 1.97
N VAL A 6 2.13 0.72 0.89
CA VAL A 6 0.96 0.19 0.20
C VAL A 6 1.19 -1.30 -0.03
N VAL A 7 0.26 -2.14 0.39
CA VAL A 7 0.23 -3.56 0.03
C VAL A 7 -0.52 -3.69 -1.28
N VAL A 8 0.00 -4.47 -2.21
CA VAL A 8 -0.60 -4.78 -3.51
C VAL A 8 -0.71 -6.29 -3.62
N SER A 9 -1.84 -6.82 -4.07
CA SER A 9 -2.01 -8.24 -4.39
C SER A 9 -1.97 -8.50 -5.89
N ASP A 10 -1.79 -9.77 -6.28
CA ASP A 10 -1.70 -10.17 -7.69
C ASP A 10 -3.01 -10.01 -8.46
N ASN A 11 -4.13 -9.98 -7.74
CA ASN A 11 -5.44 -9.68 -8.29
C ASN A 11 -5.68 -8.16 -8.52
N GLY A 12 -4.69 -7.31 -8.23
CA GLY A 12 -4.74 -5.87 -8.46
C GLY A 12 -5.36 -5.05 -7.33
N GLU A 13 -5.77 -5.69 -6.23
CA GLU A 13 -6.18 -4.96 -5.04
C GLU A 13 -4.96 -4.31 -4.36
N SER A 14 -5.15 -3.13 -3.75
CA SER A 14 -4.09 -2.43 -3.04
C SER A 14 -4.61 -1.62 -1.88
N TRP A 15 -3.90 -1.65 -0.74
CA TRP A 15 -4.30 -1.01 0.52
C TRP A 15 -3.14 -0.23 1.14
N VAL A 16 -3.41 0.96 1.68
CA VAL A 16 -2.37 1.72 2.41
C VAL A 16 -2.14 1.10 3.79
N LEU A 17 -0.89 0.77 4.10
CA LEU A 17 -0.45 0.46 5.45
C LEU A 17 -0.07 1.77 6.16
N GLY A 18 -0.91 2.15 7.11
CA GLY A 18 -0.67 3.29 7.99
C GLY A 18 -1.45 4.52 7.57
N GLY A 19 -2.48 4.81 8.36
CA GLY A 19 -2.98 6.19 8.54
C GLY A 19 -1.90 7.04 9.22
N ASP A 20 -2.01 8.34 9.04
CA ASP A 20 -1.09 9.36 9.56
C ASP A 20 -0.72 9.09 11.04
N PRO A 21 0.57 9.07 11.42
CA PRO A 21 0.96 8.92 12.82
C PRO A 21 0.47 10.08 13.71
N ASP A 22 0.10 11.23 13.12
CA ASP A 22 -0.52 12.36 13.82
C ASP A 22 -2.00 12.13 14.17
N GLU A 23 -2.71 11.23 13.47
CA GLU A 23 -4.15 10.98 13.71
C GLU A 23 -4.45 9.81 14.65
N GLY A 24 -3.44 9.05 15.09
CA GLY A 24 -3.59 8.02 16.13
C GLY A 24 -4.63 6.93 15.84
N LYS A 25 -5.17 6.87 14.62
CA LYS A 25 -6.17 5.89 14.20
C LYS A 25 -5.51 4.92 13.23
N PHE A 26 -5.22 3.75 13.76
CA PHE A 26 -5.08 2.55 12.96
C PHE A 26 -6.45 2.25 12.34
N THR A 27 -6.75 2.85 11.18
CA THR A 27 -7.82 2.34 10.35
C THR A 27 -7.25 1.08 9.70
N SER A 28 -7.67 -0.08 10.22
CA SER A 28 -7.70 -1.32 9.43
C SER A 28 -8.78 -1.13 8.36
N GLY A 29 -8.59 -0.12 7.51
CA GLY A 29 -9.60 0.43 6.64
C GLY A 29 -9.68 -0.43 5.40
N LYS A 30 -10.73 -1.23 5.31
CA LYS A 30 -11.23 -1.89 4.09
C LYS A 30 -11.62 -0.88 2.99
N GLU A 31 -11.12 0.35 2.99
CA GLU A 31 -11.83 1.45 2.32
C GLU A 31 -11.43 1.68 0.87
N ASP A 32 -10.23 1.29 0.43
CA ASP A 32 -9.92 1.34 -0.99
C ASP A 32 -9.12 0.13 -1.43
N GLN A 33 -9.72 -0.69 -2.30
CA GLN A 33 -9.05 -1.77 -3.03
C GLN A 33 -8.14 -1.23 -4.14
N HIS A 34 -8.04 0.10 -4.31
CA HIS A 34 -7.29 0.75 -5.39
C HIS A 34 -6.42 1.92 -4.90
N ALA A 35 -5.85 1.81 -3.70
CA ALA A 35 -5.02 2.85 -3.12
C ALA A 35 -3.76 3.21 -3.95
N LEU A 36 -3.13 2.25 -4.62
CA LEU A 36 -1.90 2.52 -5.37
C LEU A 36 -2.13 3.45 -6.58
N PRO A 37 -3.08 3.18 -7.49
CA PRO A 37 -3.42 4.08 -8.60
C PRO A 37 -3.66 5.53 -8.17
N GLU A 38 -4.50 5.75 -7.15
CA GLU A 38 -4.85 7.10 -6.69
C GLU A 38 -3.63 7.85 -6.13
N LEU A 39 -2.74 7.16 -5.43
CA LEU A 39 -1.51 7.77 -4.90
C LEU A 39 -0.54 8.13 -6.02
N LEU A 40 -0.41 7.29 -7.06
CA LEU A 40 0.39 7.62 -8.23
C LEU A 40 -0.17 8.83 -8.98
N GLU A 41 -1.50 8.92 -9.16
CA GLU A 41 -2.17 10.10 -9.75
C GLU A 41 -2.00 11.36 -8.89
N ALA A 42 -1.98 11.22 -7.56
CA ALA A 42 -1.71 12.31 -6.63
C ALA A 42 -0.22 12.74 -6.61
N GLY A 43 0.63 12.15 -7.44
CA GLY A 43 2.04 12.51 -7.61
C GLY A 43 3.00 11.85 -6.63
N TRP A 44 2.59 10.77 -5.97
CA TRP A 44 3.51 9.92 -5.22
C TRP A 44 4.33 9.04 -6.17
N SER A 45 5.57 8.72 -5.78
CA SER A 45 6.44 7.86 -6.56
C SER A 45 6.86 6.63 -5.77
N SER A 46 6.95 5.47 -6.45
CA SER A 46 7.47 4.25 -5.82
C SER A 46 8.97 4.36 -5.59
N LYS A 47 9.37 4.18 -4.33
CA LYS A 47 10.76 4.23 -3.89
C LYS A 47 11.35 2.84 -3.70
N SER A 48 10.55 1.90 -3.22
CA SER A 48 10.98 0.52 -3.01
C SER A 48 9.80 -0.44 -3.13
N ILE A 49 10.07 -1.63 -3.65
CA ILE A 49 9.10 -2.71 -3.78
C ILE A 49 9.72 -3.94 -3.12
N THR A 50 9.08 -4.43 -2.06
CA THR A 50 9.47 -5.64 -1.35
C THR A 50 8.44 -6.72 -1.65
N ALA A 51 8.88 -7.84 -2.22
CA ALA A 51 8.01 -8.99 -2.40
C ALA A 51 7.59 -9.53 -1.02
N GLY A 52 6.29 -9.60 -0.78
CA GLY A 52 5.71 -10.28 0.36
C GLY A 52 5.79 -11.79 0.15
N SER A 53 5.94 -12.53 1.24
CA SER A 53 5.93 -13.99 1.18
C SER A 53 4.48 -14.45 1.11
N GLY A 54 3.94 -14.59 -0.10
CA GLY A 54 2.68 -15.31 -0.32
C GLY A 54 2.90 -16.79 -0.03
N THR A 55 2.05 -17.41 0.79
CA THR A 55 2.02 -18.87 0.93
C THR A 55 1.48 -19.47 -0.36
N LYS A 56 2.06 -20.60 -0.77
CA LYS A 56 1.96 -21.29 -2.07
C LYS A 56 0.55 -21.52 -2.65
N ASP A 57 -0.52 -21.26 -1.90
CA ASP A 57 -1.90 -21.56 -2.25
C ASP A 57 -2.86 -20.36 -2.23
N ASP A 58 -2.45 -19.17 -1.75
CA ASP A 58 -3.40 -18.06 -1.56
C ASP A 58 -2.68 -16.71 -1.71
N SER A 59 -2.85 -16.08 -2.87
CA SER A 59 -2.49 -14.70 -3.24
C SER A 59 -1.04 -14.22 -3.01
N SER A 60 -0.39 -13.69 -4.05
CA SER A 60 0.92 -13.03 -3.93
C SER A 60 0.72 -11.58 -3.53
N TYR A 61 1.48 -11.10 -2.54
CA TYR A 61 1.43 -9.73 -2.06
C TYR A 61 2.78 -9.04 -2.23
N TRP A 62 2.77 -7.74 -2.50
CA TRP A 62 3.95 -6.87 -2.53
C TRP A 62 3.73 -5.69 -1.59
N LEU A 63 4.79 -5.29 -0.90
CA LEU A 63 4.84 -4.08 -0.12
C LEU A 63 5.57 -2.99 -0.92
N VAL A 64 4.87 -1.92 -1.26
CA VAL A 64 5.37 -0.77 -2.00
C VAL A 64 5.54 0.41 -1.06
N LEU A 65 6.75 0.95 -0.99
CA LEU A 65 7.01 2.23 -0.33
C LEU A 65 6.86 3.35 -1.34
N LEU A 66 5.97 4.30 -1.04
CA LEU A 66 5.72 5.52 -1.80
C LEU A 66 6.32 6.74 -1.06
N GLU A 67 6.84 7.69 -1.82
CA GLU A 67 7.40 8.96 -1.32
C GLU A 67 6.84 10.16 -2.10
N LYS A 68 6.64 11.28 -1.39
CA LYS A 68 6.25 12.59 -1.93
C LYS A 68 6.96 13.75 -1.23
#